data_AF-A0A6P6EP38-F1
#
_entry.id   AF-A0A6P6EP38-F1
#
_cell.length_a   1.000
_cell.length_b   1.000
_cell.length_c   1.000
_cell.angle_alpha   90.00
_cell.angle_beta   90.00
_cell.angle_gamma   90.00
#
_symmetry.space_group_name_H-M   'P 1'
#
loop_
_entity.id
_entity.type
_entity.pdbx_description
1 polymer ?
#
loop_
_entity_poly.entity_id
_entity_poly.type
_entity_poly.pdbx_seq_one_letter_code
_entity_poly.pdbx_strand_id
1 'polypeptide(L)'
;MERWCGMAVVVLLALSVRWAVSLHPYSGAGKPPLFGDYEAQRHWQEVTLNLPIRQWYFNSSDNDLQYWGLDYPPLTAYHSLLCAYVAERINPAWVALHTSRGHESPAHKLFMRATVFLADLVIYIPAVVLYCCCLKETSTKKKCVSSQAASALCILLYPGLILIDHGHFQYNAVSLGFALWGVLGVSSDRDLLGSLAFCLALNYKQMELYHSLPFFCFLLGKCFQKGLKGKGLGLLVKLACTVAASFTVCWLPFSTEREQALQVLRRLFPVDRGLFEDKVANVWCSLSVFVKMKDLLPRDTQILVSFCVTFLSLLPVCTKLTLHPSPQGFRFALVACALSFFLFSFQVHEKSILLVALPVCLVLHEIPFMATWFLLVSTFSLLPLLLRDGLLMPWAATAVAFCTASTTCFPLWAEASEEEALRLGPFCKAARRCVPQRRLVLLPCMLRGLFLASVTVMVLLTLMTVTLDPPRKLPDLFSVLVCFVSCLNFLFFLVYFNIIIIWDSKNGRTQKKVN
;
A
#
# COMPACT_ATOMS: atom_id res chain seq x y z
N MET A 1 -22.78 -23.02 5.83
CA MET A 1 -22.50 -22.68 7.23
C MET A 1 -20.99 -22.71 7.50
N GLU A 2 -20.31 -23.82 7.23
CA GLU A 2 -18.85 -24.00 7.43
C GLU A 2 -17.96 -22.89 6.85
N ARG A 3 -18.24 -22.40 5.63
CA ARG A 3 -17.49 -21.30 5.00
C ARG A 3 -17.50 -20.02 5.83
N TRP A 4 -18.65 -19.66 6.38
CA TRP A 4 -18.81 -18.46 7.20
C TRP A 4 -18.17 -18.64 8.58
N CYS A 5 -18.22 -19.85 9.14
CA CYS A 5 -17.53 -20.18 10.39
C CYS A 5 -16.00 -20.03 10.22
N GLY A 6 -15.42 -20.58 9.15
CA GLY A 6 -13.98 -20.44 8.88
C GLY A 6 -13.55 -18.98 8.69
N MET A 7 -14.34 -18.20 7.95
CA MET A 7 -14.07 -16.76 7.77
C MET A 7 -14.19 -15.98 9.08
N ALA A 8 -15.18 -16.29 9.91
CA ALA A 8 -15.34 -15.65 11.23
C ALA A 8 -14.14 -15.93 12.13
N VAL A 9 -13.64 -17.16 12.17
CA VAL A 9 -12.42 -17.52 12.92
C VAL A 9 -11.21 -16.73 12.42
N VAL A 10 -11.04 -16.64 11.10
CA VAL A 10 -9.96 -15.85 10.48
C VAL A 10 -10.06 -14.37 10.89
N VAL A 11 -11.25 -13.77 10.84
CA VAL A 11 -11.47 -12.38 11.25
C VAL A 11 -11.17 -12.21 12.74
N LEU A 12 -11.67 -13.08 13.61
CA LEU A 12 -11.42 -13.00 15.05
C LEU A 12 -9.92 -13.12 15.39
N LEU A 13 -9.20 -14.04 14.73
CA LEU A 13 -7.76 -14.16 14.87
C LEU A 13 -7.04 -12.89 14.41
N ALA A 14 -7.40 -12.36 13.25
CA ALA A 14 -6.83 -11.14 12.70
C ALA A 14 -7.05 -9.90 13.59
N LEU A 15 -8.23 -9.79 14.20
CA LEU A 15 -8.57 -8.75 15.18
C LEU A 15 -7.76 -8.92 16.47
N SER A 16 -7.60 -10.15 16.94
CA SER A 16 -6.83 -10.46 18.15
C SER A 16 -5.36 -10.07 17.99
N VAL A 17 -4.76 -10.37 16.83
CA VAL A 17 -3.37 -10.00 16.52
C VAL A 17 -3.22 -8.47 16.45
N ARG A 18 -4.13 -7.75 15.81
CA ARG A 18 -4.12 -6.27 15.75
C ARG A 18 -4.19 -5.66 17.14
N TRP A 19 -5.12 -6.15 17.98
CA TRP A 19 -5.27 -5.66 19.33
C TRP A 19 -4.03 -5.94 20.19
N ALA A 20 -3.42 -7.14 20.06
CA ALA A 20 -2.18 -7.47 20.75
C ALA A 20 -1.02 -6.52 20.36
N VAL A 21 -0.86 -6.20 19.06
CA VAL A 21 0.14 -5.22 18.60
C VAL A 21 -0.12 -3.82 19.18
N SER A 22 -1.39 -3.44 19.35
CA SER A 22 -1.77 -2.12 19.88
C SER A 22 -1.32 -1.83 21.32
N LEU A 23 -0.99 -2.89 22.08
CA LEU A 23 -0.49 -2.79 23.45
C LEU A 23 0.92 -2.20 23.53
N HIS A 24 1.69 -2.30 22.45
CA HIS A 24 3.07 -1.80 22.36
C HIS A 24 3.14 -0.25 22.23
N PRO A 25 4.33 0.35 22.37
CA PRO A 25 4.53 1.79 22.14
C PRO A 25 4.10 2.25 20.74
N TYR A 26 3.96 3.56 20.54
CA TYR A 26 3.57 4.19 19.28
C TYR A 26 4.64 5.16 18.81
N SER A 27 4.49 5.66 17.58
CA SER A 27 5.42 6.63 17.01
C SER A 27 5.50 7.89 17.87
N GLY A 28 6.70 8.17 18.39
CA GLY A 28 6.99 9.36 19.19
C GLY A 28 6.65 9.28 20.68
N ALA A 29 6.28 8.11 21.21
CA ALA A 29 5.96 7.94 22.63
C ALA A 29 7.10 8.44 23.54
N GLY A 30 6.78 9.37 24.46
CA GLY A 30 7.76 9.95 25.39
C GLY A 30 8.89 10.75 24.73
N LYS A 31 8.68 11.31 23.53
CA LYS A 31 9.71 12.07 22.77
C LYS A 31 9.30 13.53 22.52
N PRO A 32 9.21 14.39 23.55
CA PRO A 32 8.99 15.82 23.36
C PRO A 32 10.14 16.49 22.57
N PRO A 33 9.93 17.67 21.94
CA PRO A 33 8.68 18.44 21.94
C PRO A 33 7.71 18.07 20.81
N LEU A 34 8.19 17.42 19.73
CA LEU A 34 7.38 17.13 18.55
C LEU A 34 6.68 15.77 18.58
N PHE A 35 7.15 14.79 19.37
CA PHE A 35 6.58 13.43 19.37
C PHE A 35 6.64 12.79 17.96
N GLY A 36 5.55 12.18 17.48
CA GLY A 36 5.51 11.41 16.24
C GLY A 36 4.10 11.33 15.65
N ASP A 37 3.85 10.35 14.77
CA ASP A 37 2.60 10.28 14.00
C ASP A 37 1.34 10.13 14.89
N TYR A 38 1.48 9.57 16.10
CA TYR A 38 0.39 9.54 17.09
C TYR A 38 -0.08 10.95 17.47
N GLU A 39 0.87 11.84 17.76
CA GLU A 39 0.59 13.23 18.13
C GLU A 39 0.04 14.02 16.93
N ALA A 40 0.51 13.73 15.71
CA ALA A 40 -0.04 14.33 14.51
C ALA A 40 -1.55 14.06 14.38
N GLN A 41 -1.97 12.80 14.55
CA GLN A 41 -3.39 12.44 14.49
C GLN A 41 -4.20 13.06 15.64
N ARG A 42 -3.65 13.13 16.86
CA ARG A 42 -4.32 13.79 17.99
C ARG A 42 -4.48 15.29 17.71
N HIS A 43 -3.42 15.95 17.23
CA HIS A 43 -3.47 17.37 16.93
C HIS A 43 -4.47 17.68 15.81
N TRP A 44 -4.63 16.81 14.82
CA TRP A 44 -5.69 16.97 13.81
C TRP A 44 -7.09 16.88 14.42
N GLN A 45 -7.31 16.06 15.45
CA GLN A 45 -8.59 16.02 16.19
C GLN A 45 -8.83 17.34 16.94
N GLU A 46 -7.82 17.85 17.64
CA GLU A 46 -7.87 19.17 18.31
C GLU A 46 -8.21 20.30 17.33
N VAL A 47 -7.46 20.41 16.21
CA VAL A 47 -7.64 21.47 15.21
C VAL A 47 -9.02 21.41 14.58
N THR A 48 -9.46 20.21 14.17
CA THR A 48 -10.73 20.07 13.45
C THR A 48 -11.95 20.35 14.33
N LEU A 49 -11.87 20.01 15.62
CA LEU A 49 -12.94 20.27 16.58
C LEU A 49 -13.07 21.75 16.96
N ASN A 50 -11.94 22.40 17.24
CA ASN A 50 -11.94 23.72 17.89
C ASN A 50 -11.90 24.89 16.90
N LEU A 51 -11.40 24.69 15.67
CA LEU A 51 -11.19 25.77 14.71
C LEU A 51 -12.21 25.74 13.55
N PRO A 52 -12.59 26.91 13.02
CA PRO A 52 -13.36 26.99 11.78
C PRO A 52 -12.65 26.27 10.63
N ILE A 53 -13.40 25.64 9.72
CA ILE A 53 -12.88 24.86 8.58
C ILE A 53 -11.86 25.65 7.73
N ARG A 54 -12.04 26.97 7.63
CA ARG A 54 -11.14 27.87 6.90
C ARG A 54 -9.73 27.95 7.49
N GLN A 55 -9.54 27.57 8.75
CA GLN A 55 -8.25 27.62 9.45
C GLN A 55 -7.53 26.27 9.50
N TRP A 56 -8.18 25.15 9.14
CA TRP A 56 -7.61 23.81 9.31
C TRP A 56 -6.28 23.60 8.56
N TYR A 57 -6.12 24.23 7.40
CA TYR A 57 -4.93 24.12 6.55
C TYR A 57 -4.08 25.40 6.48
N PHE A 58 -4.37 26.38 7.35
CA PHE A 58 -3.71 27.69 7.37
C PHE A 58 -2.98 27.92 8.68
N ASN A 59 -1.83 28.61 8.58
CA ASN A 59 -1.18 29.16 9.77
C ASN A 59 -2.06 30.27 10.35
N SER A 60 -2.24 30.25 11.66
CA SER A 60 -2.97 31.27 12.42
C SER A 60 -2.40 31.40 13.83
N SER A 61 -2.97 32.26 14.67
CA SER A 61 -2.67 32.31 16.11
C SER A 61 -2.92 30.97 16.80
N ASP A 62 -3.88 30.20 16.30
CA ASP A 62 -4.39 29.00 16.96
C ASP A 62 -3.99 27.69 16.26
N ASN A 63 -3.45 27.78 15.03
CA ASN A 63 -2.96 26.64 14.26
C ASN A 63 -1.56 26.93 13.72
N ASP A 64 -0.57 26.22 14.26
CA ASP A 64 0.81 26.27 13.78
C ASP A 64 1.08 25.07 12.88
N LEU A 65 1.19 25.31 11.58
CA LEU A 65 1.42 24.26 10.58
C LEU A 65 2.82 23.63 10.68
N GLN A 66 3.75 24.19 11.46
CA GLN A 66 5.02 23.55 11.80
C GLN A 66 4.86 22.49 12.90
N TYR A 67 3.80 22.58 13.71
CA TYR A 67 3.44 21.58 14.71
C TYR A 67 2.34 20.66 14.14
N TRP A 68 2.75 19.69 13.32
CA TRP A 68 1.84 18.69 12.74
C TRP A 68 0.62 19.25 12.00
N GLY A 69 0.84 20.26 11.15
CA GLY A 69 -0.21 20.79 10.28
C GLY A 69 -0.88 19.70 9.43
N LEU A 70 -2.15 19.93 9.06
CA LEU A 70 -2.95 18.94 8.36
C LEU A 70 -2.46 18.78 6.90
N ASP A 71 -1.98 17.57 6.58
CA ASP A 71 -1.31 17.26 5.30
C ASP A 71 -2.10 16.30 4.40
N TYR A 72 -3.26 15.84 4.85
CA TYR A 72 -4.11 14.88 4.14
C TYR A 72 -5.36 15.55 3.58
N PRO A 73 -5.97 14.96 2.52
CA PRO A 73 -7.15 15.53 1.89
C PRO A 73 -8.39 15.58 2.82
N PRO A 74 -9.43 16.33 2.43
CA PRO A 74 -10.57 16.66 3.29
C PRO A 74 -11.25 15.48 4.00
N LEU A 75 -11.30 14.29 3.41
CA LEU A 75 -11.96 13.14 4.04
C LEU A 75 -11.23 12.67 5.31
N THR A 76 -9.90 12.81 5.36
CA THR A 76 -9.16 12.59 6.62
C THR A 76 -9.56 13.63 7.66
N ALA A 77 -9.65 14.91 7.27
CA ALA A 77 -9.99 15.96 8.23
C ALA A 77 -11.40 15.75 8.83
N TYR A 78 -12.38 15.33 8.03
CA TYR A 78 -13.70 14.96 8.54
C TYR A 78 -13.67 13.72 9.44
N HIS A 79 -12.82 12.74 9.13
CA HIS A 79 -12.63 11.58 10.00
C HIS A 79 -12.00 11.98 11.34
N SER A 80 -10.98 12.84 11.33
CA SER A 80 -10.39 13.42 12.55
C SER A 80 -11.45 14.18 13.36
N LEU A 81 -12.31 14.98 12.71
CA LEU A 81 -13.42 15.67 13.37
C LEU A 81 -14.39 14.69 14.04
N LEU A 82 -14.77 13.60 13.36
CA LEU A 82 -15.63 12.57 13.92
C LEU A 82 -15.01 11.94 15.17
N CYS A 83 -13.73 11.57 15.11
CA CYS A 83 -13.00 11.07 16.27
C CYS A 83 -12.93 12.11 17.40
N ALA A 84 -12.70 13.38 17.07
CA ALA A 84 -12.62 14.45 18.04
C ALA A 84 -13.93 14.67 18.82
N TYR A 85 -15.09 14.60 18.16
CA TYR A 85 -16.39 14.65 18.85
C TYR A 85 -16.60 13.50 19.83
N VAL A 86 -16.04 12.32 19.55
CA VAL A 86 -16.09 11.19 20.50
C VAL A 86 -15.09 11.43 21.64
N ALA A 87 -13.88 11.91 21.33
CA ALA A 87 -12.85 12.24 22.30
C ALA A 87 -13.34 13.28 23.31
N GLU A 88 -13.93 14.38 22.84
CA GLU A 88 -14.47 15.47 23.66
C GLU A 88 -15.51 14.97 24.67
N ARG A 89 -16.41 14.06 24.26
CA ARG A 89 -17.42 13.50 25.15
C ARG A 89 -16.86 12.57 26.22
N ILE A 90 -15.74 11.90 25.94
CA ILE A 90 -15.09 10.99 26.90
C ILE A 90 -14.20 11.79 27.86
N ASN A 91 -13.33 12.64 27.31
CA ASN A 91 -12.45 13.50 28.07
C ASN A 91 -12.03 14.72 27.22
N PRO A 92 -12.61 15.91 27.49
CA PRO A 92 -12.30 17.14 26.76
C PRO A 92 -10.81 17.52 26.74
N ALA A 93 -10.05 17.12 27.78
CA ALA A 93 -8.63 17.47 27.89
C ALA A 93 -7.77 16.86 26.78
N TRP A 94 -8.21 15.80 26.10
CA TRP A 94 -7.45 15.15 25.01
C TRP A 94 -7.38 16.00 23.73
N VAL A 95 -8.36 16.88 23.54
CA VAL A 95 -8.54 17.70 22.34
C VAL A 95 -8.69 19.19 22.68
N ALA A 96 -8.33 19.58 23.91
CA ALA A 96 -8.39 20.96 24.36
C ALA A 96 -7.36 21.82 23.63
N LEU A 97 -7.81 22.89 22.98
CA LEU A 97 -6.95 23.79 22.22
C LEU A 97 -5.81 24.35 23.09
N HIS A 98 -4.58 24.35 22.57
CA HIS A 98 -3.35 24.85 23.22
C HIS A 98 -2.82 24.02 24.39
N THR A 99 -3.67 23.37 25.17
CA THR A 99 -3.25 22.63 26.38
C THR A 99 -3.04 21.15 26.14
N SER A 100 -3.62 20.57 25.08
CA SER A 100 -3.56 19.12 24.80
C SER A 100 -2.37 18.69 23.94
N ARG A 101 -1.50 19.63 23.54
CA ARG A 101 -0.28 19.32 22.76
C ARG A 101 0.64 18.38 23.54
N GLY A 102 0.98 17.25 22.93
CA GLY A 102 1.80 16.21 23.55
C GLY A 102 1.08 15.44 24.66
N HIS A 103 -0.25 15.39 24.67
CA HIS A 103 -1.01 14.71 25.72
C HIS A 103 -0.81 13.18 25.68
N GLU A 104 -0.16 12.66 26.71
CA GLU A 104 0.05 11.22 26.91
C GLU A 104 -0.68 10.72 28.16
N SER A 105 -1.58 9.74 27.97
CA SER A 105 -2.18 9.00 29.09
C SER A 105 -2.60 7.60 28.64
N PRO A 106 -2.66 6.60 29.53
CA PRO A 106 -3.12 5.26 29.17
C PRO A 106 -4.54 5.23 28.58
N ALA A 107 -5.45 6.05 29.12
CA ALA A 107 -6.81 6.16 28.63
C ALA A 107 -6.87 6.79 27.22
N HIS A 108 -6.08 7.84 26.96
CA HIS A 108 -5.98 8.43 25.63
C HIS A 108 -5.40 7.45 24.61
N LYS A 109 -4.34 6.70 24.98
CA LYS A 109 -3.78 5.62 24.15
C LYS A 109 -4.84 4.60 23.79
N LEU A 110 -5.62 4.13 24.77
CA LEU A 110 -6.70 3.16 24.53
C LEU A 110 -7.73 3.71 23.54
N PHE A 111 -8.18 4.95 23.72
CA PHE A 111 -9.13 5.61 22.82
C PHE A 111 -8.59 5.65 21.38
N MET A 112 -7.38 6.17 21.21
CA MET A 112 -6.73 6.28 19.91
C MET A 112 -6.52 4.91 19.25
N ARG A 113 -6.10 3.88 19.99
CA ARG A 113 -6.00 2.52 19.42
C ARG A 113 -7.36 1.97 19.00
N ALA A 114 -8.42 2.26 19.76
CA ALA A 114 -9.78 1.83 19.44
C ALA A 114 -10.34 2.49 18.17
N THR A 115 -10.02 3.76 17.90
CA THR A 115 -10.48 4.44 16.67
C THR A 115 -9.85 3.82 15.41
N VAL A 116 -8.55 3.51 15.43
CA VAL A 116 -7.88 2.78 14.33
C VAL A 116 -8.49 1.39 14.14
N PHE A 117 -8.70 0.67 15.23
CA PHE A 117 -9.29 -0.66 15.22
C PHE A 117 -10.71 -0.67 14.63
N LEU A 118 -11.55 0.29 15.03
CA LEU A 118 -12.91 0.41 14.51
C LEU A 118 -12.93 0.78 13.02
N ALA A 119 -12.05 1.71 12.61
CA ALA A 119 -11.96 2.11 11.20
C ALA A 119 -11.51 0.94 10.29
N ASP A 120 -10.54 0.14 10.74
CA ASP A 120 -10.10 -1.10 10.07
C ASP A 120 -11.24 -2.13 9.97
N LEU A 121 -11.95 -2.36 11.08
CA LEU A 121 -13.09 -3.28 11.17
C LEU A 121 -14.26 -2.91 10.26
N VAL A 122 -14.53 -1.61 10.09
CA VAL A 122 -15.67 -1.13 9.29
C VAL A 122 -15.34 -1.08 7.80
N ILE A 123 -14.10 -0.76 7.44
CA ILE A 123 -13.74 -0.43 6.05
C ILE A 123 -12.90 -1.52 5.38
N TYR A 124 -11.76 -1.87 5.98
CA TYR A 124 -10.76 -2.73 5.34
C TYR A 124 -11.11 -4.22 5.48
N ILE A 125 -11.43 -4.68 6.69
CA ILE A 125 -11.73 -6.11 6.93
C ILE A 125 -12.89 -6.61 6.06
N PRO A 126 -14.03 -5.90 5.94
CA PRO A 126 -15.12 -6.33 5.07
C PRO A 126 -14.71 -6.35 3.59
N ALA A 127 -13.88 -5.40 3.15
CA ALA A 127 -13.35 -5.38 1.79
C ALA A 127 -12.50 -6.62 1.49
N VAL A 128 -11.63 -7.03 2.43
CA VAL A 128 -10.80 -8.24 2.28
C VAL A 128 -11.67 -9.49 2.28
N VAL A 129 -12.60 -9.61 3.21
CA VAL A 129 -13.52 -10.76 3.29
C VAL A 129 -14.31 -10.89 1.99
N LEU A 130 -14.90 -9.81 1.50
CA LEU A 130 -15.67 -9.83 0.26
C LEU A 130 -14.80 -10.09 -0.97
N TYR A 131 -13.59 -9.51 -1.04
CA TYR A 131 -12.64 -9.82 -2.10
C TYR A 131 -12.35 -11.32 -2.16
N CYS A 132 -11.95 -11.93 -1.04
CA CYS A 132 -11.68 -13.36 -0.95
C CYS A 132 -12.92 -14.22 -1.24
N CYS A 133 -14.11 -13.76 -0.84
CA CYS A 133 -15.36 -14.45 -1.13
C CYS A 133 -15.76 -14.39 -2.62
N CYS A 134 -15.39 -13.31 -3.31
CA CYS A 134 -15.68 -13.07 -4.73
C CYS A 134 -14.61 -13.62 -5.67
N LEU A 135 -13.46 -14.09 -5.17
CA LEU A 135 -12.44 -14.76 -5.96
C LEU A 135 -13.05 -15.93 -6.74
N LYS A 136 -13.20 -15.76 -8.06
CA LYS A 136 -13.55 -16.84 -8.98
C LYS A 136 -12.30 -17.69 -9.17
N GLU A 137 -12.28 -18.88 -8.59
CA GLU A 137 -11.18 -19.84 -8.77
C GLU A 137 -11.00 -20.15 -10.26
N THR A 138 -9.84 -19.77 -10.81
CA THR A 138 -9.47 -20.01 -12.21
C THR A 138 -8.90 -21.42 -12.43
N SER A 139 -8.84 -22.25 -11.39
CA SER A 139 -8.32 -23.62 -11.46
C SER A 139 -9.42 -24.64 -11.25
N THR A 140 -9.57 -25.55 -12.22
CA THR A 140 -10.51 -26.68 -12.23
C THR A 140 -10.14 -27.80 -11.24
N LYS A 141 -9.09 -27.65 -10.44
CA LYS A 141 -8.67 -28.65 -9.44
C LYS A 141 -9.05 -28.20 -8.03
N LYS A 142 -10.15 -28.81 -7.54
CA LYS A 142 -10.71 -28.78 -6.18
C LYS A 142 -11.06 -27.38 -5.63
N LYS A 143 -12.35 -27.03 -5.79
CA LYS A 143 -13.05 -26.08 -4.93
C LYS A 143 -12.84 -26.48 -3.47
N CYS A 144 -11.97 -25.79 -2.75
CA CYS A 144 -11.82 -26.01 -1.33
C CYS A 144 -12.17 -24.71 -0.63
N VAL A 145 -13.22 -24.73 0.20
CA VAL A 145 -13.57 -23.64 1.13
C VAL A 145 -12.35 -23.13 1.92
N SER A 146 -11.36 -24.00 2.11
CA SER A 146 -10.02 -23.72 2.66
C SER A 146 -9.25 -22.61 1.91
N SER A 147 -9.31 -22.54 0.57
CA SER A 147 -8.52 -21.61 -0.28
C SER A 147 -8.85 -20.13 -0.04
N GLN A 148 -10.12 -19.81 0.17
CA GLN A 148 -10.58 -18.42 0.38
C GLN A 148 -10.30 -17.93 1.79
N ALA A 149 -10.55 -18.77 2.79
CA ALA A 149 -10.20 -18.48 4.18
C ALA A 149 -8.68 -18.35 4.34
N ALA A 150 -7.90 -19.21 3.67
CA ALA A 150 -6.44 -19.14 3.58
C ALA A 150 -5.94 -17.81 2.98
N SER A 151 -6.53 -17.38 1.87
CA SER A 151 -6.21 -16.09 1.24
C SER A 151 -6.55 -14.92 2.17
N ALA A 152 -7.75 -14.92 2.77
CA ALA A 152 -8.15 -13.89 3.74
C ALA A 152 -7.24 -13.88 4.96
N LEU A 153 -6.84 -15.04 5.48
CA LEU A 153 -5.93 -15.17 6.61
C LEU A 153 -4.57 -14.53 6.30
N CYS A 154 -3.97 -14.84 5.15
CA CYS A 154 -2.68 -14.26 4.77
C CYS A 154 -2.77 -12.74 4.57
N ILE A 155 -3.82 -12.25 3.90
CA ILE A 155 -4.00 -10.80 3.69
C ILE A 155 -4.22 -10.08 5.02
N LEU A 156 -5.10 -10.61 5.87
CA LEU A 156 -5.42 -10.00 7.16
C LEU A 156 -4.28 -10.11 8.17
N LEU A 157 -3.40 -11.10 8.07
CA LEU A 157 -2.20 -11.25 8.90
C LEU A 157 -0.95 -10.59 8.30
N TYR A 158 -1.07 -9.85 7.20
CA TYR A 158 0.08 -9.15 6.62
C TYR A 158 0.73 -8.20 7.65
N PRO A 159 1.99 -8.45 8.07
CA PRO A 159 2.59 -7.74 9.19
C PRO A 159 2.78 -6.25 8.93
N GLY A 160 3.17 -5.86 7.70
CA GLY A 160 3.45 -4.47 7.37
C GLY A 160 2.27 -3.55 7.68
N LEU A 161 1.04 -3.90 7.27
CA LEU A 161 -0.13 -3.08 7.56
C LEU A 161 -0.48 -3.09 9.05
N ILE A 162 -0.42 -4.25 9.72
CA ILE A 162 -0.73 -4.36 11.16
C ILE A 162 0.22 -3.50 11.99
N LEU A 163 1.53 -3.62 11.75
CA LEU A 163 2.56 -2.94 12.52
C LEU A 163 2.51 -1.43 12.32
N ILE A 164 2.20 -0.98 11.10
CA ILE A 164 2.13 0.43 10.79
C ILE A 164 0.85 1.07 11.37
N ASP A 165 -0.32 0.45 11.20
CA ASP A 165 -1.56 1.04 11.71
C ASP A 165 -1.73 0.84 13.22
N HIS A 166 -1.54 -0.38 13.71
CA HIS A 166 -1.81 -0.74 15.10
C HIS A 166 -0.58 -0.64 16.01
N GLY A 167 0.64 -0.56 15.48
CA GLY A 167 1.87 -0.32 16.23
C GLY A 167 2.31 1.14 16.14
N HIS A 168 2.80 1.56 14.97
CA HIS A 168 3.31 2.91 14.70
C HIS A 168 2.24 4.01 14.85
N PHE A 169 0.96 3.67 14.64
CA PHE A 169 -0.23 4.52 14.75
C PHE A 169 -0.56 5.33 13.50
N GLN A 170 -1.33 4.73 12.60
CA GLN A 170 -1.83 5.36 11.38
C GLN A 170 -3.16 4.78 10.94
N TYR A 171 -3.86 5.50 10.07
CA TYR A 171 -5.11 5.06 9.44
C TYR A 171 -4.89 4.68 7.96
N ASN A 172 -3.94 3.81 7.62
CA ASN A 172 -3.74 3.41 6.23
C ASN A 172 -4.82 2.44 5.74
N ALA A 173 -5.34 1.57 6.62
CA ALA A 173 -6.39 0.60 6.34
C ALA A 173 -7.66 1.25 5.77
N VAL A 174 -8.00 2.48 6.17
CA VAL A 174 -9.15 3.21 5.63
C VAL A 174 -8.97 3.49 4.14
N SER A 175 -7.84 4.12 3.78
CA SER A 175 -7.48 4.43 2.38
C SER A 175 -7.40 3.17 1.53
N LEU A 176 -6.59 2.19 1.99
CA LEU A 176 -6.37 0.93 1.30
C LEU A 176 -7.67 0.10 1.19
N GLY A 177 -8.55 0.20 2.19
CA GLY A 177 -9.85 -0.43 2.20
C GLY A 177 -10.79 0.17 1.16
N PHE A 178 -10.86 1.50 1.06
CA PHE A 178 -11.60 2.16 -0.02
C PHE A 178 -11.02 1.84 -1.41
N ALA A 179 -9.70 1.76 -1.55
CA ALA A 179 -9.06 1.33 -2.79
C ALA A 179 -9.46 -0.11 -3.15
N LEU A 180 -9.47 -1.02 -2.17
CA LEU A 180 -9.91 -2.40 -2.37
C LEU A 180 -11.41 -2.51 -2.72
N TRP A 181 -12.27 -1.71 -2.08
CA TRP A 181 -13.67 -1.56 -2.50
C TRP A 181 -13.78 -1.06 -3.94
N GLY A 182 -12.90 -0.14 -4.35
CA GLY A 182 -12.75 0.29 -5.73
C GLY A 182 -12.44 -0.86 -6.67
N VAL A 183 -11.43 -1.68 -6.32
CA VAL A 183 -11.01 -2.85 -7.11
C VAL A 183 -12.16 -3.87 -7.24
N LEU A 184 -12.84 -4.15 -6.13
CA LEU A 184 -14.03 -5.02 -6.08
C LEU A 184 -15.14 -4.53 -7.01
N GLY A 185 -15.46 -3.23 -6.95
CA GLY A 185 -16.50 -2.61 -7.75
C GLY A 185 -16.23 -2.71 -9.25
N VAL A 186 -15.04 -2.27 -9.69
CA VAL A 186 -14.68 -2.29 -11.13
C VAL A 186 -14.49 -3.70 -11.67
N SER A 187 -14.01 -4.63 -10.84
CA SER A 187 -13.86 -6.05 -11.22
C SER A 187 -15.19 -6.80 -11.30
N SER A 188 -16.23 -6.29 -10.63
CA SER A 188 -17.59 -6.86 -10.62
C SER A 188 -18.55 -6.11 -11.55
N ASP A 189 -18.04 -5.35 -12.52
CA ASP A 189 -18.79 -4.52 -13.46
C ASP A 189 -19.69 -3.43 -12.82
N ARG A 190 -19.47 -3.13 -11.54
CA ARG A 190 -20.09 -2.00 -10.83
C ARG A 190 -19.19 -0.77 -10.91
N ASP A 191 -18.87 -0.38 -12.14
CA ASP A 191 -17.83 0.61 -12.45
C ASP A 191 -18.01 1.94 -11.69
N LEU A 192 -19.25 2.45 -11.59
CA LEU A 192 -19.52 3.71 -10.90
C LEU A 192 -19.27 3.63 -9.38
N LEU A 193 -19.71 2.54 -8.73
CA LEU A 193 -19.45 2.34 -7.30
C LEU A 193 -17.97 2.11 -7.03
N GLY A 194 -17.28 1.39 -7.93
CA GLY A 194 -15.83 1.23 -7.86
C GLY A 194 -15.08 2.56 -8.00
N SER A 195 -15.49 3.40 -8.95
CA SER A 195 -14.93 4.75 -9.11
C SER A 195 -15.21 5.65 -7.91
N LEU A 196 -16.42 5.63 -7.34
CA LEU A 196 -16.76 6.36 -6.13
C LEU A 196 -15.85 5.93 -4.96
N ALA A 197 -15.74 4.62 -4.70
CA ALA A 197 -14.89 4.11 -3.63
C ALA A 197 -13.42 4.50 -3.82
N PHE A 198 -12.89 4.43 -5.06
CA PHE A 198 -11.52 4.87 -5.33
C PHE A 198 -11.34 6.39 -5.17
N CYS A 199 -12.35 7.21 -5.50
CA CYS A 199 -12.32 8.64 -5.20
C CYS A 199 -12.27 8.89 -3.69
N LEU A 200 -13.01 8.13 -2.87
CA LEU A 200 -12.94 8.21 -1.41
C LEU A 200 -11.54 7.84 -0.91
N ALA A 201 -10.90 6.82 -1.49
CA ALA A 201 -9.52 6.46 -1.15
C ALA A 201 -8.55 7.64 -1.38
N LEU A 202 -8.60 8.26 -2.56
CA LEU A 202 -7.80 9.44 -2.92
C LEU A 202 -8.06 10.64 -2.00
N ASN A 203 -9.32 10.86 -1.62
CA ASN A 203 -9.73 11.94 -0.73
C ASN A 203 -9.42 11.65 0.74
N TYR A 204 -9.09 10.40 1.08
CA TYR A 204 -8.59 10.04 2.39
C TYR A 204 -7.07 10.22 2.47
N LYS A 205 -6.32 9.60 1.55
CA LYS A 205 -4.87 9.79 1.39
C LYS A 205 -4.51 9.96 -0.08
N GLN A 206 -3.87 11.08 -0.41
CA GLN A 206 -3.43 11.40 -1.78
C GLN A 206 -2.44 10.39 -2.36
N MET A 207 -1.77 9.62 -1.50
CA MET A 207 -0.81 8.59 -1.92
C MET A 207 -1.46 7.45 -2.74
N GLU A 208 -2.78 7.29 -2.68
CA GLU A 208 -3.53 6.36 -3.55
C GLU A 208 -3.43 6.71 -5.04
N LEU A 209 -2.85 7.86 -5.39
CA LEU A 209 -2.47 8.17 -6.77
C LEU A 209 -1.58 7.08 -7.39
N TYR A 210 -0.87 6.28 -6.60
CA TYR A 210 -0.08 5.14 -7.08
C TYR A 210 -0.93 4.09 -7.79
N HIS A 211 -2.23 4.01 -7.48
CA HIS A 211 -3.20 3.11 -8.12
C HIS A 211 -4.01 3.79 -9.25
N SER A 212 -3.92 5.11 -9.39
CA SER A 212 -4.81 5.89 -10.24
C SER A 212 -4.72 5.52 -11.73
N LEU A 213 -3.50 5.32 -12.25
CA LEU A 213 -3.28 4.98 -13.66
C LEU A 213 -3.88 3.62 -14.04
N PRO A 214 -3.68 2.53 -13.28
CA PRO A 214 -4.38 1.27 -13.51
C PRO A 214 -5.91 1.41 -13.52
N PHE A 215 -6.49 2.16 -12.57
CA PHE A 215 -7.95 2.39 -12.53
C PHE A 215 -8.41 3.13 -13.79
N PHE A 216 -7.72 4.21 -14.15
CA PHE A 216 -8.00 4.99 -15.33
C PHE A 216 -7.90 4.15 -16.61
N CYS A 217 -6.77 3.48 -16.83
CA CYS A 217 -6.52 2.66 -18.02
C CYS A 217 -7.51 1.50 -18.14
N PHE A 218 -7.85 0.84 -17.04
CA PHE A 218 -8.84 -0.25 -17.05
C PHE A 218 -10.23 0.23 -17.43
N LEU A 219 -10.72 1.30 -16.79
CA LEU A 219 -12.04 1.88 -17.06
C LEU A 219 -12.13 2.49 -18.46
N LEU A 220 -11.07 3.19 -18.91
CA LEU A 220 -10.97 3.73 -20.26
C LEU A 220 -10.97 2.60 -21.30
N GLY A 221 -10.22 1.53 -21.06
CA GLY A 221 -10.22 0.34 -21.89
C GLY A 221 -11.62 -0.28 -22.00
N LYS A 222 -12.38 -0.36 -20.90
CA LYS A 222 -13.78 -0.83 -20.93
C LYS A 222 -14.67 0.09 -21.78
N CYS A 223 -14.43 1.40 -21.75
CA CYS A 223 -15.13 2.35 -22.62
C CYS A 223 -14.79 2.12 -24.10
N PHE A 224 -13.52 1.87 -24.43
CA PHE A 224 -13.09 1.54 -25.80
C PHE A 224 -13.71 0.25 -26.30
N GLN A 225 -13.70 -0.82 -25.49
CA GLN A 225 -14.34 -2.10 -25.85
C GLN A 225 -15.85 -1.96 -26.12
N LYS A 226 -16.53 -1.04 -25.44
CA LYS A 226 -17.97 -0.75 -25.63
C LYS A 226 -18.25 0.26 -26.75
N GLY A 227 -17.22 0.78 -27.43
CA GLY A 227 -17.32 1.71 -28.55
C GLY A 227 -17.57 3.18 -28.16
N LEU A 228 -16.65 4.07 -28.57
CA LEU A 228 -16.69 5.51 -28.26
C LEU A 228 -17.78 6.32 -28.98
N LYS A 229 -18.49 5.74 -29.95
CA LYS A 229 -19.63 6.41 -30.62
C LYS A 229 -20.99 6.01 -30.04
N GLY A 230 -21.02 5.21 -28.97
CA GLY A 230 -22.27 4.67 -28.41
C GLY A 230 -22.17 4.42 -26.91
N LYS A 231 -22.40 3.17 -26.49
CA LYS A 231 -22.46 2.77 -25.07
C LYS A 231 -21.17 3.09 -24.31
N GLY A 232 -20.00 3.07 -24.98
CA GLY A 232 -18.72 3.44 -24.39
C GLY A 232 -18.62 4.91 -23.99
N LEU A 233 -19.08 5.84 -24.85
CA LEU A 233 -19.14 7.27 -24.50
C LEU A 233 -20.10 7.52 -23.35
N GLY A 234 -21.27 6.88 -23.35
CA GLY A 234 -22.22 6.97 -22.24
C GLY A 234 -21.61 6.49 -20.92
N LEU A 235 -20.81 5.43 -20.93
CA LEU A 235 -20.07 4.98 -19.75
C LEU A 235 -19.01 6.00 -19.32
N LEU A 236 -18.22 6.52 -20.26
CA LEU A 236 -17.19 7.53 -19.98
C LEU A 236 -17.77 8.77 -19.32
N VAL A 237 -18.89 9.29 -19.84
CA VAL A 237 -19.59 10.45 -19.25
C VAL A 237 -20.07 10.13 -17.83
N LYS A 238 -20.69 8.97 -17.61
CA LYS A 238 -21.14 8.55 -16.27
C LYS A 238 -19.98 8.43 -15.28
N LEU A 239 -18.82 7.92 -15.72
CA LEU A 239 -17.62 7.83 -14.90
C LEU A 239 -17.09 9.22 -14.57
N ALA A 240 -16.97 10.11 -15.56
CA ALA A 240 -16.53 11.49 -15.35
C ALA A 240 -17.45 12.24 -14.38
N CYS A 241 -18.77 12.12 -14.53
CA CYS A 241 -19.75 12.69 -13.60
C CYS A 241 -19.60 12.11 -12.19
N THR A 242 -19.42 10.79 -12.05
CA THR A 242 -19.21 10.16 -10.74
C THR A 242 -17.96 10.71 -10.06
N VAL A 243 -16.84 10.81 -10.77
CA VAL A 243 -15.59 11.35 -10.23
C VAL A 243 -15.77 12.81 -9.83
N ALA A 244 -16.30 13.66 -10.73
CA ALA A 244 -16.52 15.08 -10.46
C ALA A 244 -17.45 15.29 -9.26
N ALA A 245 -18.56 14.56 -9.18
CA ALA A 245 -19.50 14.63 -8.06
C ALA A 245 -18.85 14.19 -6.74
N SER A 246 -18.11 13.09 -6.74
CA SER A 246 -17.42 12.57 -5.54
C SER A 246 -16.42 13.58 -4.98
N PHE A 247 -15.57 14.15 -5.85
CA PHE A 247 -14.61 15.18 -5.45
C PHE A 247 -15.32 16.45 -5.01
N THR A 248 -16.38 16.89 -5.69
CA THR A 248 -17.14 18.08 -5.30
C THR A 248 -17.74 17.92 -3.90
N VAL A 249 -18.29 16.75 -3.57
CA VAL A 249 -18.86 16.47 -2.25
C VAL A 249 -17.78 16.47 -1.17
N CYS A 250 -16.63 15.80 -1.40
CA CYS A 250 -15.54 15.79 -0.42
C CYS A 250 -14.93 17.19 -0.19
N TRP A 251 -14.82 18.00 -1.25
CA TRP A 251 -14.16 19.30 -1.22
C TRP A 251 -15.10 20.49 -0.98
N LEU A 252 -16.41 20.29 -0.83
CA LEU A 252 -17.42 21.35 -0.84
C LEU A 252 -17.09 22.56 0.06
N PRO A 253 -16.67 22.42 1.34
CA PRO A 253 -16.35 23.59 2.17
C PRO A 253 -14.98 24.20 1.85
N PHE A 254 -14.10 23.47 1.16
CA PHE A 254 -12.76 23.91 0.76
C PHE A 254 -12.70 24.50 -0.66
N SER A 255 -13.73 24.28 -1.48
CA SER A 255 -13.82 24.75 -2.87
C SER A 255 -14.57 26.07 -3.04
N THR A 256 -15.10 26.63 -1.96
CA THR A 256 -15.83 27.91 -1.97
C THR A 256 -14.93 29.09 -2.36
N GLU A 257 -13.69 29.10 -1.86
CA GLU A 257 -12.69 30.12 -2.14
C GLU A 257 -11.47 29.49 -2.82
N ARG A 258 -10.98 30.13 -3.90
CA ARG A 258 -9.84 29.64 -4.70
C ARG A 258 -8.58 29.48 -3.84
N GLU A 259 -8.33 30.42 -2.93
CA GLU A 259 -7.15 30.39 -2.06
C GLU A 259 -7.19 29.21 -1.10
N GLN A 260 -8.36 28.89 -0.54
CA GLN A 260 -8.57 27.74 0.34
C GLN A 260 -8.26 26.43 -0.40
N ALA A 261 -8.81 26.25 -1.61
CA ALA A 261 -8.54 25.06 -2.42
C ALA A 261 -7.05 24.93 -2.78
N LEU A 262 -6.40 26.02 -3.18
CA LEU A 262 -4.97 26.02 -3.51
C LEU A 262 -4.09 25.74 -2.28
N GLN A 263 -4.45 26.25 -1.11
CA GLN A 263 -3.72 25.99 0.12
C GLN A 263 -3.78 24.52 0.51
N VAL A 264 -4.98 23.90 0.45
CA VAL A 264 -5.13 22.45 0.67
C VAL A 264 -4.23 21.70 -0.32
N LEU A 265 -4.30 21.99 -1.62
CA LEU A 265 -3.46 21.33 -2.63
C LEU A 265 -1.95 21.46 -2.35
N ARG A 266 -1.47 22.62 -1.88
CA ARG A 266 -0.05 22.82 -1.50
C ARG A 266 0.37 21.97 -0.31
N ARG A 267 -0.52 21.77 0.67
CA ARG A 267 -0.26 20.87 1.81
C ARG A 267 -0.23 19.41 1.39
N LEU A 268 -1.12 19.01 0.48
CA LEU A 268 -1.19 17.64 -0.01
C LEU A 268 0.03 17.25 -0.86
N PHE A 269 0.55 18.19 -1.65
CA PHE A 269 1.71 18.01 -2.53
C PHE A 269 2.83 19.01 -2.19
N PRO A 270 3.59 18.76 -1.10
CA PRO A 270 4.65 19.64 -0.67
C PRO A 270 5.90 19.49 -1.56
N VAL A 271 5.89 20.16 -2.72
CA VAL A 271 6.99 20.12 -3.71
C VAL A 271 8.32 20.63 -3.14
N ASP A 272 8.26 21.39 -2.05
CA ASP A 272 9.42 21.95 -1.34
C ASP A 272 10.23 20.91 -0.54
N ARG A 273 9.82 19.65 -0.50
CA ARG A 273 10.54 18.54 0.16
C ARG A 273 11.57 17.87 -0.75
N GLY A 274 12.69 17.39 -0.21
CA GLY A 274 13.82 16.87 -1.00
C GLY A 274 13.53 15.53 -1.71
N LEU A 275 14.42 15.09 -2.62
CA LEU A 275 14.31 13.83 -3.41
C LEU A 275 14.09 12.55 -2.57
N PHE A 276 14.53 12.59 -1.31
CA PHE A 276 14.14 11.65 -0.27
C PHE A 276 14.51 12.34 1.05
N GLU A 277 13.57 12.34 1.99
CA GLU A 277 13.75 12.92 3.33
C GLU A 277 14.41 11.90 4.27
N ASP A 278 14.00 10.64 4.15
CA ASP A 278 14.44 9.52 5.00
C ASP A 278 15.12 8.40 4.19
N LYS A 279 15.61 7.38 4.92
CA LYS A 279 16.23 6.20 4.34
C LYS A 279 15.15 5.27 3.79
N VAL A 280 14.85 5.39 2.50
CA VAL A 280 13.80 4.61 1.83
C VAL A 280 14.40 3.56 0.91
N ALA A 281 13.76 2.41 0.78
CA ALA A 281 14.14 1.35 -0.14
C ALA A 281 13.80 1.66 -1.62
N ASN A 282 14.09 2.89 -2.07
CA ASN A 282 13.92 3.33 -3.45
C ASN A 282 15.27 3.44 -4.18
N VAL A 283 15.21 3.64 -5.50
CA VAL A 283 16.41 3.67 -6.35
C VAL A 283 17.26 4.89 -6.05
N TRP A 284 16.64 6.04 -5.81
CA TRP A 284 17.35 7.29 -5.53
C TRP A 284 18.17 7.24 -4.24
N CYS A 285 17.58 6.74 -3.15
CA CYS A 285 18.26 6.57 -1.87
C CYS A 285 19.37 5.52 -1.98
N SER A 286 19.13 4.39 -2.65
CA SER A 286 20.12 3.33 -2.84
C SER A 286 21.31 3.79 -3.69
N LEU A 287 21.07 4.54 -4.76
CA LEU A 287 22.13 5.13 -5.59
C LEU A 287 22.90 6.22 -4.85
N SER A 288 22.26 6.95 -3.93
CA SER A 288 22.91 8.02 -3.15
C SER A 288 24.08 7.56 -2.26
N VAL A 289 24.20 6.25 -2.03
CA VAL A 289 25.34 5.63 -1.34
C VAL A 289 26.60 5.72 -2.20
N PHE A 290 26.46 5.56 -3.52
CA PHE A 290 27.59 5.54 -4.47
C PHE A 290 27.75 6.86 -5.20
N VAL A 291 26.63 7.51 -5.55
CA VAL A 291 26.57 8.71 -6.38
C VAL A 291 25.69 9.74 -5.68
N LYS A 292 26.28 10.83 -5.18
CA LYS A 292 25.54 11.91 -4.52
C LYS A 292 24.76 12.75 -5.55
N MET A 293 23.64 12.22 -6.01
CA MET A 293 22.77 12.84 -7.01
C MET A 293 22.34 14.27 -6.63
N LYS A 294 22.18 14.54 -5.33
CA LYS A 294 21.85 15.88 -4.80
C LYS A 294 22.92 16.93 -5.12
N ASP A 295 24.18 16.51 -5.23
CA ASP A 295 25.32 17.41 -5.48
C ASP A 295 25.59 17.54 -6.99
N LEU A 296 25.15 16.56 -7.79
CA LEU A 296 25.41 16.50 -9.23
C LEU A 296 24.34 17.17 -10.09
N LEU A 297 23.06 17.14 -9.67
CA LEU A 297 21.94 17.63 -10.46
C LEU A 297 21.13 18.69 -9.72
N PRO A 298 20.69 19.76 -10.39
CA PRO A 298 19.69 20.69 -9.84
C PRO A 298 18.39 19.97 -9.47
N ARG A 299 17.67 20.53 -8.49
CA ARG A 299 16.40 19.98 -7.99
C ARG A 299 15.37 19.76 -9.10
N ASP A 300 15.18 20.75 -9.97
CA ASP A 300 14.20 20.67 -11.06
C ASP A 300 14.52 19.54 -12.03
N THR A 301 15.81 19.31 -12.30
CA THR A 301 16.29 18.18 -13.10
C THR A 301 16.03 16.86 -12.39
N GLN A 302 16.24 16.78 -11.07
CA GLN A 302 15.93 15.56 -10.30
C GLN A 302 14.44 15.22 -10.36
N ILE A 303 13.56 16.22 -10.23
CA ILE A 303 12.10 16.05 -10.35
C ILE A 303 11.75 15.54 -11.76
N LEU A 304 12.28 16.18 -12.80
CA LEU A 304 12.00 15.81 -14.19
C LEU A 304 12.50 14.40 -14.50
N VAL A 305 13.72 14.03 -14.10
CA VAL A 305 14.27 12.69 -14.30
C VAL A 305 13.43 11.65 -13.56
N SER A 306 13.07 11.91 -12.31
CA SER A 306 12.22 11.00 -11.52
C SER A 306 10.85 10.80 -12.17
N PHE A 307 10.24 11.88 -12.65
CA PHE A 307 8.99 11.83 -13.41
C PHE A 307 9.13 11.01 -14.68
N CYS A 308 10.13 11.29 -15.51
CA CYS A 308 10.37 10.58 -16.77
C CYS A 308 10.61 9.08 -16.56
N VAL A 309 11.49 8.71 -15.61
CA VAL A 309 11.78 7.30 -15.32
C VAL A 309 10.53 6.59 -14.79
N THR A 310 9.79 7.23 -13.88
CA THR A 310 8.52 6.68 -13.38
C THR A 310 7.55 6.47 -14.55
N PHE A 311 7.28 7.51 -15.34
CA PHE A 311 6.34 7.45 -16.46
C PHE A 311 6.71 6.39 -17.51
N LEU A 312 7.98 6.33 -17.92
CA LEU A 312 8.46 5.35 -18.89
C LEU A 312 8.34 3.91 -18.38
N SER A 313 8.58 3.69 -17.08
CA SER A 313 8.42 2.35 -16.48
C SER A 313 6.96 1.87 -16.46
N LEU A 314 6.00 2.81 -16.42
CA LEU A 314 4.56 2.53 -16.35
C LEU A 314 3.91 2.32 -17.72
N LEU A 315 4.49 2.92 -18.77
CA LEU A 315 3.90 3.01 -20.10
C LEU A 315 3.52 1.65 -20.71
N PRO A 316 4.36 0.59 -20.67
CA PRO A 316 4.00 -0.71 -21.26
C PRO A 316 2.79 -1.37 -20.59
N VAL A 317 2.71 -1.26 -19.26
CA VAL A 317 1.62 -1.84 -18.46
C VAL A 317 0.32 -1.09 -18.72
N CYS A 318 0.37 0.24 -18.71
CA CYS A 318 -0.81 1.09 -18.92
C CYS A 318 -1.38 0.94 -20.34
N THR A 319 -0.51 0.88 -21.34
CA THR A 319 -0.93 0.67 -22.75
C THR A 319 -1.56 -0.70 -22.94
N LYS A 320 -0.93 -1.79 -22.46
CA LYS A 320 -1.52 -3.14 -22.54
C LYS A 320 -2.88 -3.21 -21.85
N LEU A 321 -3.02 -2.65 -20.65
CA LEU A 321 -4.27 -2.65 -19.89
C LEU A 321 -5.38 -1.85 -20.58
N THR A 322 -5.05 -0.72 -21.21
CA THR A 322 -6.02 0.10 -21.93
C THR A 322 -6.52 -0.60 -23.20
N LEU A 323 -5.64 -1.28 -23.93
CA LEU A 323 -5.99 -1.99 -25.17
C LEU A 323 -6.74 -3.30 -24.88
N HIS A 324 -6.38 -4.01 -23.82
CA HIS A 324 -6.93 -5.31 -23.45
C HIS A 324 -7.28 -5.36 -21.96
N PRO A 325 -8.30 -4.61 -21.51
CA PRO A 325 -8.70 -4.59 -20.10
C PRO A 325 -9.17 -5.98 -19.67
N SER A 326 -8.56 -6.52 -18.62
CA SER A 326 -8.99 -7.74 -17.95
C SER A 326 -8.84 -7.58 -16.42
N PRO A 327 -9.71 -8.17 -15.59
CA PRO A 327 -9.61 -8.06 -14.12
C PRO A 327 -8.29 -8.62 -13.56
N GLN A 328 -7.72 -9.61 -14.24
CA GLN A 328 -6.41 -10.16 -13.90
C GLN A 328 -5.28 -9.19 -14.27
N GLY A 329 -5.28 -8.69 -15.51
CA GLY A 329 -4.31 -7.68 -15.95
C GLY A 329 -4.37 -6.41 -15.11
N PHE A 330 -5.56 -6.01 -14.68
CA PHE A 330 -5.77 -4.88 -13.78
C PHE A 330 -5.08 -5.08 -12.42
N ARG A 331 -5.21 -6.25 -11.79
CA ARG A 331 -4.56 -6.54 -10.50
C ARG A 331 -3.03 -6.54 -10.60
N PHE A 332 -2.46 -7.15 -11.64
CA PHE A 332 -1.01 -7.09 -11.85
C PHE A 332 -0.55 -5.66 -12.22
N ALA A 333 -1.35 -4.92 -12.98
CA ALA A 333 -1.05 -3.53 -13.30
C ALA A 333 -1.04 -2.63 -12.06
N LEU A 334 -1.92 -2.87 -11.07
CA LEU A 334 -1.86 -2.20 -9.78
C LEU A 334 -0.52 -2.44 -9.08
N VAL A 335 -0.04 -3.69 -9.06
CA VAL A 335 1.27 -4.03 -8.47
C VAL A 335 2.41 -3.31 -9.17
N ALA A 336 2.53 -3.49 -10.49
CA ALA A 336 3.62 -2.90 -11.26
C ALA A 336 3.59 -1.38 -11.20
N CYS A 337 2.41 -0.77 -11.23
CA CYS A 337 2.28 0.67 -11.18
C CYS A 337 2.68 1.25 -9.82
N ALA A 338 2.13 0.71 -8.73
CA ALA A 338 2.49 1.15 -7.39
C ALA A 338 3.97 0.93 -7.09
N LEU A 339 4.56 -0.19 -7.54
CA LEU A 339 5.97 -0.50 -7.36
C LEU A 339 6.89 0.45 -8.15
N SER A 340 6.52 0.80 -9.39
CA SER A 340 7.23 1.81 -10.17
C SER A 340 7.19 3.19 -9.51
N PHE A 341 6.04 3.63 -8.99
CA PHE A 341 5.95 4.88 -8.21
C PHE A 341 6.83 4.82 -6.97
N PHE A 342 6.80 3.72 -6.21
CA PHE A 342 7.63 3.55 -5.01
C PHE A 342 9.15 3.58 -5.32
N LEU A 343 9.58 2.98 -6.43
CA LEU A 343 11.01 2.87 -6.76
C LEU A 343 11.58 4.16 -7.38
N PHE A 344 10.79 4.86 -8.19
CA PHE A 344 11.30 5.93 -9.07
C PHE A 344 10.69 7.31 -8.83
N SER A 345 9.64 7.46 -8.00
CA SER A 345 9.08 8.78 -7.70
C SER A 345 10.08 9.67 -6.95
N PHE A 346 9.95 10.98 -7.17
CA PHE A 346 10.78 11.99 -6.53
C PHE A 346 10.59 12.06 -5.02
N GLN A 347 9.39 11.76 -4.51
CA GLN A 347 9.13 11.78 -3.09
C GLN A 347 8.39 10.50 -2.71
N VAL A 348 9.02 9.72 -1.84
CA VAL A 348 8.52 8.44 -1.35
C VAL A 348 8.88 8.35 0.13
N HIS A 349 7.98 7.76 0.92
CA HIS A 349 8.23 7.44 2.32
C HIS A 349 8.34 5.92 2.48
N GLU A 350 9.05 5.49 3.53
CA GLU A 350 9.26 4.07 3.86
C GLU A 350 7.91 3.31 3.90
N LYS A 351 6.89 3.95 4.49
CA LYS A 351 5.52 3.45 4.66
C LYS A 351 4.73 3.31 3.35
N SER A 352 5.12 4.01 2.29
CA SER A 352 4.44 3.94 0.99
C SER A 352 4.51 2.56 0.35
N ILE A 353 5.39 1.67 0.82
CA ILE A 353 5.44 0.26 0.38
C ILE A 353 4.10 -0.48 0.61
N LEU A 354 3.28 -0.02 1.58
CA LEU A 354 1.94 -0.58 1.83
C LEU A 354 0.99 -0.44 0.62
N LEU A 355 1.17 0.61 -0.19
CA LEU A 355 0.42 0.80 -1.43
C LEU A 355 0.77 -0.30 -2.43
N VAL A 356 2.00 -0.80 -2.44
CA VAL A 356 2.39 -1.93 -3.30
C VAL A 356 1.96 -3.26 -2.68
N ALA A 357 2.05 -3.38 -1.34
CA ALA A 357 1.70 -4.59 -0.63
C ALA A 357 0.22 -4.97 -0.79
N LEU A 358 -0.70 -3.99 -0.81
CA LEU A 358 -2.13 -4.24 -1.03
C LEU A 358 -2.40 -5.04 -2.32
N PRO A 359 -2.05 -4.56 -3.54
CA PRO A 359 -2.29 -5.32 -4.76
C PRO A 359 -1.46 -6.62 -4.82
N VAL A 360 -0.30 -6.72 -4.16
CA VAL A 360 0.44 -7.98 -4.02
C VAL A 360 -0.36 -9.02 -3.22
N CYS A 361 -0.99 -8.59 -2.11
CA CYS A 361 -1.95 -9.39 -1.35
C CYS A 361 -3.11 -9.89 -2.23
N LEU A 362 -3.59 -9.07 -3.17
CA LEU A 362 -4.70 -9.46 -4.07
C LEU A 362 -4.33 -10.56 -5.07
N VAL A 363 -3.06 -10.63 -5.48
CA VAL A 363 -2.54 -11.67 -6.40
C VAL A 363 -1.91 -12.86 -5.66
N LEU A 364 -2.02 -12.92 -4.33
CA LEU A 364 -1.41 -13.96 -3.50
C LEU A 364 -1.87 -15.38 -3.88
N HIS A 365 -3.16 -15.58 -4.17
CA HIS A 365 -3.66 -16.88 -4.66
C HIS A 365 -3.18 -17.24 -6.08
N GLU A 366 -2.66 -16.28 -6.85
CA GLU A 366 -2.22 -16.50 -8.24
C GLU A 366 -0.73 -16.84 -8.34
N ILE A 367 0.08 -16.23 -7.47
CA ILE A 367 1.54 -16.36 -7.43
C ILE A 367 2.03 -16.40 -5.97
N PRO A 368 1.60 -17.39 -5.17
CA PRO A 368 1.79 -17.39 -3.71
C PRO A 368 3.26 -17.30 -3.28
N PHE A 369 4.17 -17.95 -4.00
CA PHE A 369 5.61 -17.89 -3.72
C PHE A 369 6.17 -16.46 -3.84
N MET A 370 5.94 -15.80 -4.97
CA MET A 370 6.47 -14.46 -5.23
C MET A 370 5.77 -13.40 -4.39
N ALA A 371 4.45 -13.53 -4.19
CA ALA A 371 3.69 -12.63 -3.33
C ALA A 371 4.14 -12.73 -1.87
N THR A 372 4.30 -13.94 -1.32
CA THR A 372 4.78 -14.13 0.06
C THR A 372 6.18 -13.57 0.23
N TRP A 373 7.09 -13.85 -0.70
CA TRP A 373 8.45 -13.31 -0.65
C TRP A 373 8.45 -11.77 -0.69
N PHE A 374 7.67 -11.15 -1.59
CA PHE A 374 7.53 -9.70 -1.62
C PHE A 374 7.02 -9.15 -0.29
N LEU A 375 5.99 -9.76 0.30
CA LEU A 375 5.39 -9.29 1.55
C LEU A 375 6.37 -9.41 2.73
N LEU A 376 7.23 -10.43 2.76
CA LEU A 376 8.32 -10.53 3.74
C LEU A 376 9.36 -9.42 3.56
N VAL A 377 9.81 -9.17 2.32
CA VAL A 377 10.76 -8.08 2.04
C VAL A 377 10.15 -6.71 2.35
N SER A 378 8.87 -6.49 2.04
CA SER A 378 8.16 -5.26 2.39
C SER A 378 8.11 -5.02 3.90
N THR A 379 7.87 -6.07 4.70
CA THR A 379 7.87 -5.98 6.16
C THR A 379 9.29 -5.71 6.70
N PHE A 380 10.30 -6.34 6.10
CA PHE A 380 11.71 -6.11 6.46
C PHE A 380 12.19 -4.70 6.12
N SER A 381 11.73 -4.12 5.01
CA SER A 381 12.07 -2.74 4.64
C SER A 381 11.61 -1.68 5.65
N LEU A 382 10.62 -2.02 6.49
CA LEU A 382 10.10 -1.17 7.56
C LEU A 382 10.83 -1.36 8.89
N LEU A 383 11.77 -2.31 8.99
CA LEU A 383 12.47 -2.62 10.24
C LEU A 383 13.12 -1.38 10.89
N PRO A 384 13.85 -0.50 10.18
CA PRO A 384 14.49 0.66 10.81
C PRO A 384 13.48 1.60 11.49
N LEU A 385 12.32 1.82 10.86
CA LEU A 385 11.22 2.61 11.42
C LEU A 385 10.67 1.96 12.70
N LEU A 386 10.36 0.67 12.62
CA LEU A 386 9.77 -0.08 13.73
C LEU A 386 10.70 -0.18 14.93
N LEU A 387 12.02 -0.24 14.71
CA LEU A 387 13.02 -0.19 15.78
C LEU A 387 13.02 1.16 16.49
N ARG A 388 12.87 2.28 15.77
CA ARG A 388 12.80 3.63 16.38
C ARG A 388 11.60 3.78 17.34
N ASP A 389 10.55 3.01 17.12
CA ASP A 389 9.32 3.01 17.92
C ASP A 389 9.24 1.87 18.95
N GLY A 390 10.30 1.06 19.10
CA GLY A 390 10.31 -0.04 20.07
C GLY A 390 9.40 -1.22 19.71
N LEU A 391 9.13 -1.42 18.41
CA LEU A 391 8.21 -2.43 17.88
C LEU A 391 8.89 -3.73 17.41
N LEU A 392 10.11 -4.02 17.90
CA LEU A 392 10.84 -5.23 17.51
C LEU A 392 10.10 -6.53 17.85
N MET A 393 9.57 -6.64 19.06
CA MET A 393 8.82 -7.83 19.50
C MET A 393 7.57 -8.08 18.65
N PRO A 394 6.63 -7.12 18.47
CA PRO A 394 5.46 -7.36 17.63
C PRO A 394 5.85 -7.59 16.16
N TRP A 395 6.92 -6.96 15.66
CA TRP A 395 7.44 -7.24 14.32
C TRP A 395 7.86 -8.70 14.15
N ALA A 396 8.66 -9.24 15.08
CA ALA A 396 9.11 -10.63 15.01
C ALA A 396 7.93 -11.61 15.14
N ALA A 397 7.02 -11.37 16.09
CA ALA A 397 5.86 -12.22 16.33
C ALA A 397 4.90 -12.26 15.12
N THR A 398 4.59 -11.10 14.52
CA THR A 398 3.72 -11.03 13.34
C THR A 398 4.39 -11.58 12.09
N ALA A 399 5.70 -11.39 11.91
CA ALA A 399 6.46 -12.01 10.81
C ALA A 399 6.43 -13.54 10.89
N VAL A 400 6.65 -14.11 12.08
CA VAL A 400 6.54 -15.57 12.29
C VAL A 400 5.11 -16.05 12.02
N ALA A 401 4.10 -15.38 12.58
CA ALA A 401 2.70 -15.74 12.35
C ALA A 401 2.32 -15.72 10.86
N PHE A 402 2.77 -14.69 10.12
CA PHE A 402 2.54 -14.58 8.68
C PHE A 402 3.29 -15.66 7.88
N CYS A 403 4.54 -15.96 8.22
CA CYS A 403 5.30 -17.06 7.60
C CYS A 403 4.59 -18.42 7.81
N THR A 404 4.14 -18.69 9.04
CA THR A 404 3.41 -19.93 9.36
C THR A 404 2.07 -19.98 8.65
N ALA A 405 1.30 -18.89 8.63
CA ALA A 405 0.04 -18.82 7.89
C ALA A 405 0.27 -19.05 6.39
N SER A 406 1.28 -18.41 5.81
CA SER A 406 1.57 -18.50 4.37
C SER A 406 2.02 -19.91 3.97
N THR A 407 2.90 -20.56 4.74
CA THR A 407 3.39 -21.92 4.43
C THR A 407 2.34 -23.00 4.63
N THR A 408 1.44 -22.84 5.62
CA THR A 408 0.33 -23.76 5.86
C THR A 408 -0.78 -23.61 4.83
N CYS A 409 -1.10 -22.37 4.44
CA CYS A 409 -2.15 -22.05 3.47
C CYS A 409 -1.72 -22.34 2.02
N PHE A 410 -0.47 -22.03 1.70
CA PHE A 410 0.12 -22.20 0.38
C PHE A 410 1.43 -22.95 0.56
N PRO A 411 1.47 -24.26 0.32
CA PRO A 411 2.72 -25.01 0.44
C PRO A 411 3.68 -24.50 -0.64
N LEU A 412 4.53 -23.54 -0.25
CA LEU A 412 5.47 -22.80 -1.11
C LEU A 412 6.49 -23.74 -1.80
N TRP A 413 6.58 -24.97 -1.30
CA TRP A 413 7.52 -26.01 -1.71
C TRP A 413 6.83 -27.23 -2.34
N ALA A 414 5.51 -27.23 -2.53
CA ALA A 414 4.82 -28.37 -3.13
C ALA A 414 5.23 -28.57 -4.61
N GLU A 415 5.42 -29.83 -5.00
CA GLU A 415 5.87 -30.33 -6.31
C GLU A 415 4.88 -30.09 -7.47
N ALA A 416 4.00 -29.09 -7.39
CA ALA A 416 3.18 -28.72 -8.54
C ALA A 416 4.08 -28.05 -9.59
N SER A 417 4.29 -28.73 -10.74
CA SER A 417 4.83 -28.21 -12.01
C SER A 417 5.46 -26.81 -11.88
N GLU A 418 6.76 -26.75 -11.58
CA GLU A 418 7.45 -25.54 -11.10
C GLU A 418 7.30 -24.32 -12.04
N GLU A 419 7.00 -24.54 -13.32
CA GLU A 419 6.73 -23.49 -14.31
C GLU A 419 5.32 -22.86 -14.21
N GLU A 420 4.31 -23.63 -13.76
CA GLU A 420 2.93 -23.17 -13.62
C GLU A 420 2.75 -22.31 -12.36
N ALA A 421 3.40 -22.68 -11.25
CA ALA A 421 3.32 -21.95 -9.97
C ALA A 421 3.94 -20.54 -10.04
N LEU A 422 4.99 -20.37 -10.86
CA LEU A 422 5.67 -19.09 -11.08
C LEU A 422 5.07 -18.28 -12.22
N ARG A 423 4.17 -18.89 -13.03
CA ARG A 423 3.56 -18.33 -14.24
C ARG A 423 4.53 -17.83 -15.31
N LEU A 424 5.77 -18.31 -15.28
CA LEU A 424 6.79 -17.95 -16.25
C LEU A 424 6.73 -18.79 -17.53
N GLY A 425 5.83 -19.78 -17.62
CA GLY A 425 5.67 -20.65 -18.79
C GLY A 425 5.59 -19.92 -20.14
N PRO A 426 4.75 -18.88 -20.33
CA PRO A 426 4.68 -18.12 -21.59
C PRO A 426 5.98 -17.40 -21.93
N PHE A 427 6.66 -16.82 -20.94
CA PHE A 427 7.96 -16.18 -21.09
C PHE A 427 9.03 -17.21 -21.46
N CYS A 428 9.12 -18.32 -20.73
CA CYS A 428 10.03 -19.43 -21.01
C CYS A 428 9.83 -19.95 -22.44
N LYS A 429 8.58 -20.14 -22.90
CA LYS A 429 8.30 -20.56 -24.28
C LYS A 429 8.83 -19.58 -25.33
N ALA A 430 8.70 -18.28 -25.10
CA ALA A 430 9.25 -17.26 -26.00
C ALA A 430 10.80 -17.20 -25.93
N ALA A 431 11.35 -17.27 -24.72
CA ALA A 431 12.78 -17.19 -24.46
C ALA A 431 13.57 -18.40 -24.97
N ARG A 432 12.94 -19.56 -25.20
CA ARG A 432 13.57 -20.74 -25.86
C ARG A 432 14.19 -20.42 -27.22
N ARG A 433 13.78 -19.33 -27.88
CA ARG A 433 14.39 -18.88 -29.15
C ARG A 433 15.76 -18.22 -28.97
N CYS A 434 16.04 -17.65 -27.80
CA CYS A 434 17.23 -16.82 -27.55
C CYS A 434 18.11 -17.35 -26.40
N VAL A 435 17.57 -18.21 -25.54
CA VAL A 435 18.23 -18.69 -24.32
C VAL A 435 18.30 -20.22 -24.32
N PRO A 436 19.47 -20.82 -23.97
CA PRO A 436 19.62 -22.27 -23.91
C PRO A 436 18.60 -22.94 -22.99
N GLN A 437 17.99 -24.04 -23.44
CA GLN A 437 16.97 -24.79 -22.71
C GLN A 437 17.41 -25.20 -21.29
N ARG A 438 18.70 -25.50 -21.09
CA ARG A 438 19.28 -25.81 -19.77
C ARG A 438 19.10 -24.69 -18.75
N ARG A 439 19.22 -23.41 -19.15
CA ARG A 439 19.05 -22.26 -18.24
C ARG A 439 17.59 -22.04 -17.84
N LEU A 440 16.65 -22.32 -18.75
CA LEU A 440 15.21 -22.20 -18.45
C LEU A 440 14.75 -23.26 -17.45
N VAL A 441 15.26 -24.49 -17.57
CA VAL A 441 14.95 -25.58 -16.63
C VAL A 441 15.52 -25.29 -15.23
N LEU A 442 16.65 -24.57 -15.14
CA LEU A 442 17.26 -24.20 -13.85
C LEU A 442 16.59 -22.98 -13.18
N LEU A 443 15.73 -22.24 -13.89
CA LEU A 443 15.17 -20.98 -13.40
C LEU A 443 14.41 -21.11 -12.06
N PRO A 444 13.52 -22.11 -11.84
CA PRO A 444 12.86 -22.27 -10.55
C PRO A 444 13.84 -22.57 -9.41
N CYS A 445 14.86 -23.40 -9.65
CA CYS A 445 15.92 -23.69 -8.68
C CYS A 445 16.71 -22.42 -8.34
N MET A 446 17.07 -21.60 -9.33
CA MET A 446 17.76 -20.32 -9.12
C MET A 446 16.90 -19.36 -8.29
N LEU A 447 15.59 -19.29 -8.56
CA LEU A 447 14.67 -18.43 -7.82
C LEU A 447 14.51 -18.87 -6.36
N ARG A 448 14.47 -20.18 -6.08
CA ARG A 448 14.51 -20.72 -4.72
C ARG A 448 15.82 -20.39 -4.01
N GLY A 449 16.95 -20.55 -4.70
CA GLY A 449 18.27 -20.17 -4.18
C GLY A 449 18.33 -18.67 -3.83
N LEU A 450 17.80 -17.81 -4.72
CA LEU A 450 17.73 -16.37 -4.50
C LEU A 450 16.80 -16.01 -3.33
N PHE A 451 15.66 -16.69 -3.19
CA PHE A 451 14.77 -16.55 -2.05
C PHE A 451 15.48 -16.91 -0.74
N LEU A 452 16.12 -18.08 -0.67
CA LEU A 452 16.86 -18.52 0.52
C LEU A 452 18.00 -17.55 0.87
N ALA A 453 18.74 -17.06 -0.12
CA ALA A 453 19.77 -16.04 0.06
C ALA A 453 19.17 -14.73 0.59
N SER A 454 18.06 -14.27 0.02
CA SER A 454 17.33 -13.06 0.45
C SER A 454 16.88 -13.17 1.91
N VAL A 455 16.23 -14.27 2.30
CA VAL A 455 15.81 -14.51 3.68
C VAL A 455 17.01 -14.59 4.63
N THR A 456 18.08 -15.28 4.24
CA THR A 456 19.30 -15.39 5.06
C THR A 456 19.91 -14.01 5.30
N VAL A 457 20.05 -13.18 4.26
CA VAL A 457 20.57 -11.82 4.37
C VAL A 457 19.67 -10.97 5.27
N MET A 458 18.34 -11.07 5.11
CA MET A 458 17.39 -10.35 5.97
C MET A 458 17.54 -10.73 7.45
N VAL A 459 17.66 -12.01 7.76
CA VAL A 459 17.86 -12.50 9.14
C VAL A 459 19.19 -12.01 9.70
N LEU A 460 20.29 -12.15 8.94
CA LEU A 460 21.61 -11.68 9.36
C LEU A 460 21.63 -10.17 9.60
N LEU A 461 21.07 -9.37 8.68
CA LEU A 461 20.99 -7.92 8.85
C LEU A 461 20.10 -7.53 10.04
N THR A 462 19.00 -8.23 10.28
CA THR A 462 18.17 -8.02 11.46
C THR A 462 18.98 -8.25 12.73
N LEU A 463 19.67 -9.40 12.83
CA LEU A 463 20.52 -9.72 13.96
C LEU A 463 21.60 -8.66 14.17
N MET A 464 22.32 -8.28 13.12
CA MET A 464 23.35 -7.23 13.18
C MET A 464 22.78 -5.88 13.63
N THR A 465 21.60 -5.49 13.13
CA THR A 465 20.96 -4.21 13.49
C THR A 465 20.55 -4.17 14.97
N VAL A 466 20.20 -5.32 15.56
CA VAL A 466 19.72 -5.42 16.95
C VAL A 466 20.86 -5.64 17.93
N THR A 467 21.93 -6.35 17.54
CA THR A 467 22.99 -6.76 18.48
C THR A 467 24.29 -5.96 18.38
N LEU A 468 24.55 -5.31 17.24
CA LEU A 468 25.79 -4.58 17.01
C LEU A 468 25.55 -3.08 17.00
N ASP A 469 26.48 -2.34 17.60
CA ASP A 469 26.52 -0.89 17.44
C ASP A 469 27.08 -0.53 16.05
N PRO A 470 26.48 0.45 15.34
CA PRO A 470 27.00 0.91 14.07
C PRO A 470 28.37 1.57 14.27
N PRO A 471 29.31 1.43 13.32
CA PRO A 471 30.60 2.12 13.39
C PRO A 471 30.42 3.63 13.54
N ARG A 472 31.21 4.29 14.40
CA ARG A 472 31.09 5.74 14.67
C ARG A 472 31.14 6.62 13.42
N LYS A 473 31.86 6.19 12.38
CA LYS A 473 31.96 6.90 11.09
C LYS A 473 30.72 6.76 10.21
N LEU A 474 29.88 5.75 10.45
CA LEU A 474 28.70 5.39 9.66
C LEU A 474 27.53 5.05 10.61
N PRO A 475 26.96 6.03 11.32
CA PRO A 475 25.92 5.79 12.34
C PRO A 475 24.65 5.16 11.76
N ASP A 476 24.35 5.42 10.48
CA ASP A 476 23.17 4.91 9.79
C ASP A 476 23.41 3.62 8.99
N LEU A 477 24.59 2.98 9.11
CA LEU A 477 25.02 1.89 8.24
C LEU A 477 23.96 0.79 8.09
N PHE A 478 23.45 0.27 9.20
CA PHE A 478 22.49 -0.83 9.17
C PHE A 478 21.16 -0.42 8.55
N SER A 479 20.66 0.78 8.85
CA SER A 479 19.43 1.30 8.24
C SER A 479 19.58 1.44 6.71
N VAL A 480 20.73 1.94 6.25
CA VAL A 480 21.03 2.07 4.81
C VAL A 480 21.15 0.70 4.14
N LEU A 481 21.81 -0.28 4.79
CA LEU A 481 21.93 -1.64 4.27
C LEU A 481 20.57 -2.34 4.12
N VAL A 482 19.69 -2.20 5.12
CA VAL A 482 18.31 -2.73 5.06
C VAL A 482 17.57 -2.13 3.86
N CYS A 483 17.65 -0.81 3.66
CA CYS A 483 17.02 -0.13 2.52
C CYS A 483 17.59 -0.57 1.19
N PHE A 484 18.93 -0.67 1.08
CA PHE A 484 19.61 -1.08 -0.13
C PHE A 484 19.26 -2.51 -0.54
N VAL A 485 19.33 -3.47 0.39
CA VAL A 485 18.95 -4.86 0.12
C VAL A 485 17.47 -4.97 -0.26
N SER A 486 16.59 -4.22 0.41
CA SER A 486 15.17 -4.20 0.07
C SER A 486 14.94 -3.64 -1.33
N CYS A 487 15.60 -2.55 -1.71
CA CYS A 487 15.51 -1.95 -3.04
C CYS A 487 15.94 -2.94 -4.15
N LEU A 488 17.01 -3.71 -3.94
CA LEU A 488 17.44 -4.72 -4.91
C LEU A 488 16.38 -5.81 -5.13
N ASN A 489 15.74 -6.28 -4.05
CA ASN A 489 14.64 -7.22 -4.15
C ASN A 489 13.43 -6.58 -4.87
N PHE A 490 13.08 -5.33 -4.55
CA PHE A 490 11.99 -4.62 -5.22
C PHE A 490 12.21 -4.41 -6.72
N LEU A 491 13.45 -4.11 -7.14
CA LEU A 491 13.81 -4.06 -8.56
C LEU A 491 13.64 -5.42 -9.25
N PHE A 492 14.07 -6.51 -8.58
CA PHE A 492 13.84 -7.86 -9.07
C PHE A 492 12.33 -8.16 -9.24
N PHE A 493 11.51 -7.83 -8.26
CA PHE A 493 10.06 -8.02 -8.34
C PHE A 493 9.43 -7.17 -9.45
N LEU A 494 9.87 -5.93 -9.65
CA LEU A 494 9.38 -5.08 -10.74
C LEU A 494 9.61 -5.74 -12.10
N VAL A 495 10.80 -6.31 -12.32
CA VAL A 495 11.10 -7.06 -13.55
C VAL A 495 10.19 -8.28 -13.67
N TYR A 496 10.04 -9.07 -12.61
CA TYR A 496 9.17 -10.25 -12.58
C TYR A 496 7.71 -9.91 -12.94
N PHE A 497 7.12 -8.88 -12.31
CA PHE A 497 5.75 -8.46 -12.57
C PHE A 497 5.56 -7.94 -14.00
N ASN A 498 6.52 -7.16 -14.52
CA ASN A 498 6.48 -6.72 -15.92
C ASN A 498 6.57 -7.90 -16.91
N ILE A 499 7.39 -8.91 -16.62
CA ILE A 499 7.45 -10.13 -17.43
C ILE A 499 6.09 -10.82 -17.46
N ILE A 500 5.44 -11.02 -16.30
CA ILE A 500 4.09 -11.61 -16.25
C ILE A 500 3.12 -10.77 -17.07
N ILE A 501 3.07 -9.46 -16.83
CA ILE A 501 2.09 -8.59 -17.48
C ILE A 501 2.28 -8.60 -18.99
N ILE A 502 3.51 -8.49 -19.50
CA ILE A 502 3.76 -8.41 -20.94
C ILE A 502 3.48 -9.76 -21.61
N TRP A 503 3.98 -10.87 -21.03
CA TRP A 503 3.90 -12.20 -21.62
C TRP A 503 2.65 -13.01 -21.28
N ASP A 504 1.75 -12.48 -20.45
CA ASP A 504 0.44 -13.11 -20.26
C ASP A 504 -0.30 -13.13 -21.62
N SER A 505 -0.34 -14.33 -22.19
CA SER A 505 -0.76 -14.66 -23.56
C SER A 505 -2.24 -15.07 -23.62
N LYS A 506 -2.94 -15.08 -22.47
CA LYS A 506 -4.40 -15.29 -22.46
C LYS A 506 -5.13 -14.02 -22.85
N ASN A 507 -4.99 -13.59 -24.11
CA ASN A 507 -6.00 -12.80 -24.81
C ASN A 507 -5.67 -12.77 -26.32
N GLY A 508 -6.37 -13.61 -27.09
CA GLY A 508 -6.40 -13.46 -28.55
C GLY A 508 -6.84 -14.66 -29.40
N ARG A 509 -6.80 -15.91 -28.92
CA ARG A 509 -7.20 -17.09 -29.73
C ARG A 509 -7.78 -18.24 -28.91
N THR A 510 -8.99 -18.09 -28.38
CA THR A 510 -9.87 -19.24 -28.05
C THR A 510 -11.31 -18.78 -27.83
N GLN A 511 -11.87 -18.12 -28.85
CA GLN A 511 -13.32 -18.00 -29.02
C GLN A 511 -13.71 -18.31 -30.47
N LYS A 512 -12.97 -19.23 -31.10
CA LYS A 512 -13.43 -19.94 -32.29
C LYS A 512 -13.85 -21.35 -31.89
N LYS A 513 -15.16 -21.56 -32.02
CA LYS A 513 -15.92 -22.82 -32.13
C LYS A 513 -16.13 -23.65 -30.85
N VAL A 514 -17.38 -23.68 -30.37
CA VAL A 514 -18.17 -24.92 -30.32
C VAL A 514 -19.61 -24.57 -30.70
N ASN A 515 -19.99 -25.12 -31.86
CA ASN A 515 -21.30 -25.26 -32.51
C ASN A 515 -22.15 -24.03 -32.80
#